data_AF-A0A553HK94-F1
#
_entry.id   AF-A0A553HK94-F1
#
_cell.length_a   1.000
_cell.length_b   1.000
_cell.length_c   1.000
_cell.angle_alpha   90.00
_cell.angle_beta   90.00
_cell.angle_gamma   90.00
#
_symmetry.space_group_name_H-M   'P 1'
#
loop_
_entity.id
_entity.type
_entity.pdbx_description
1 polymer ?
#
loop_
_entity_poly.entity_id
_entity_poly.type
_entity_poly.pdbx_seq_one_letter_code
_entity_poly.pdbx_strand_id
1 'polypeptide(L)'
;MTRALRTFRIHLAYPSRGLAARSHLLRNGKDSICRYYSAASLPSTSAVVVGAGPGGITVIGNLLEHGAEKQTDQRKLVWVDPHFQGGRVNSRYREVPSNTKVGLFVQFANEVSPFKAILKATPKPNALTTLQDLPQDQGCRLSYAADMCLMLTDGLTAHPQVKSHRGKVTSATLDERTNIWNVEFDDGGHVTTSKIALCTGSSPVSKTLPAIERIHQQSLEPVDLDLALTPSILTKTFDPATKTTVAVIGASHSAILVLMNLVHLANSTHPHLRVKWFTRNELRYAEYMDGWILRDNTGLKGQAAEWARQNLDREAFSNSPVSKIITKVWTAGKEEETYEAELPECTHIVQAVGYAQNPLPRFEVIEKDGTAPKPLHVEYDNLNGRFYKNIGSKLEHERIYIPGLFGAGIAFPERVTDPHGNVEHAVGFWKFMKFVKRVVPDWVKS
;
A
#
# COMPACT_ATOMS: atom_id res chain seq x y z
N MET A 1 29.85 10.93 3.91
CA MET A 1 30.14 11.26 2.50
C MET A 1 28.85 11.66 1.81
N THR A 2 28.75 12.94 1.48
CA THR A 2 27.58 13.64 0.93
C THR A 2 27.31 13.18 -0.50
N ARG A 3 26.22 12.43 -0.72
CA ARG A 3 25.80 12.01 -2.06
C ARG A 3 25.10 13.20 -2.73
N ALA A 4 25.77 13.81 -3.71
CA ALA A 4 25.21 14.90 -4.50
C ALA A 4 23.92 14.46 -5.19
N LEU A 5 22.81 15.16 -4.92
CA LEU A 5 21.56 15.09 -5.68
C LEU A 5 21.85 15.58 -7.12
N ARG A 6 22.16 14.66 -8.04
CA ARG A 6 22.08 14.96 -9.47
C ARG A 6 20.61 14.90 -9.86
N THR A 7 19.96 16.05 -9.91
CA THR A 7 18.67 16.25 -10.57
C THR A 7 18.86 16.06 -12.07
N PHE A 8 18.67 14.84 -12.56
CA PHE A 8 18.53 14.58 -13.98
C PHE A 8 17.13 15.03 -14.42
N ARG A 9 17.05 16.08 -15.26
CA ARG A 9 15.80 16.45 -15.93
C ARG A 9 15.51 15.42 -17.02
N ILE A 10 14.49 14.58 -16.82
CA ILE A 10 13.96 13.70 -17.87
C ILE A 10 13.20 14.60 -18.85
N HIS A 11 13.69 14.73 -20.08
CA HIS A 11 12.96 15.42 -21.15
C HIS A 11 11.95 14.47 -21.80
N LEU A 12 10.70 14.53 -21.32
CA LEU A 12 9.59 13.76 -21.86
C LEU A 12 8.94 14.55 -23.00
N ALA A 13 9.12 14.08 -24.24
CA ALA A 13 8.38 14.60 -25.39
C ALA A 13 7.00 13.94 -25.45
N TYR A 14 5.99 14.59 -24.87
CA TYR A 14 4.60 14.16 -25.01
C TYR A 14 4.02 14.71 -26.31
N PRO A 15 3.53 13.87 -27.24
CA PRO A 15 2.85 14.35 -28.42
C PRO A 15 1.55 15.07 -28.02
N SER A 16 1.46 16.35 -28.35
CA SER A 16 0.20 17.08 -28.35
C SER A 16 -0.69 16.51 -29.45
N ARG A 17 -1.57 15.56 -29.11
CA ARG A 17 -2.65 15.19 -30.02
C ARG A 17 -3.61 16.38 -30.13
N GLY A 18 -3.41 17.21 -31.15
CA GLY A 18 -4.37 18.21 -31.58
C GLY A 18 -5.61 17.50 -32.11
N LEU A 19 -6.76 17.71 -31.46
CA LEU A 19 -8.06 17.33 -32.00
C LEU A 19 -8.58 18.50 -32.82
N ALA A 20 -8.72 18.28 -34.13
CA ALA A 20 -9.51 19.14 -35.00
C ALA A 20 -10.95 19.13 -34.51
N ALA A 21 -11.46 20.29 -34.11
CA ALA A 21 -12.87 20.48 -33.83
C ALA A 21 -13.66 20.30 -35.14
N ARG A 22 -14.32 19.16 -35.31
CA ARG A 22 -15.41 19.01 -36.28
C ARG A 22 -16.72 19.17 -35.52
N SER A 23 -17.45 20.22 -35.85
CA SER A 23 -18.82 20.46 -35.44
C SER A 23 -19.74 19.41 -36.07
N HIS A 24 -20.08 18.36 -35.32
CA HIS A 24 -21.23 17.53 -35.65
C HIS A 24 -22.43 18.01 -34.83
N LEU A 25 -23.28 18.81 -35.48
CA LEU A 25 -24.67 19.00 -35.08
C LEU A 25 -25.39 17.65 -35.20
N LEU A 26 -25.67 16.99 -34.09
CA LEU A 26 -26.55 15.83 -34.03
C LEU A 26 -27.92 16.25 -33.48
N ARG A 27 -28.94 16.04 -34.31
CA ARG A 27 -30.36 16.19 -33.98
C ARG A 27 -30.81 15.07 -33.05
N ASN A 28 -31.43 15.49 -31.94
CA ASN A 28 -32.45 14.86 -31.09
C ASN A 28 -32.69 13.34 -31.18
N GLY A 29 -32.37 12.65 -30.08
CA GLY A 29 -33.11 11.51 -29.54
C GLY A 29 -33.48 11.83 -28.08
N LYS A 30 -34.75 11.70 -27.71
CA LYS A 30 -35.27 11.94 -26.36
C LYS A 30 -34.69 10.92 -25.38
N ASP A 31 -34.49 11.34 -24.13
CA ASP A 31 -33.92 10.62 -22.97
C ASP A 31 -32.40 10.73 -22.78
N SER A 32 -31.91 11.96 -22.80
CA SER A 32 -30.64 12.31 -22.15
C SER A 32 -30.87 13.57 -21.31
N ILE A 33 -30.88 13.41 -19.99
CA ILE A 33 -30.82 14.55 -19.06
C ILE A 33 -29.41 15.12 -19.20
N CYS A 34 -29.21 15.99 -20.19
CA CYS A 34 -28.06 16.87 -20.25
C CYS A 34 -28.27 17.90 -19.14
N ARG A 35 -27.68 17.65 -17.97
CA ARG A 35 -27.63 18.65 -16.90
C ARG A 35 -26.75 19.79 -17.40
N TYR A 36 -27.40 20.86 -17.86
CA TYR A 36 -26.74 22.14 -18.03
C TYR A 36 -26.25 22.58 -16.65
N TYR A 37 -24.95 22.43 -16.40
CA TYR A 37 -24.30 23.13 -15.31
C TYR A 37 -24.61 24.61 -15.49
N SER A 38 -25.25 25.24 -14.52
CA SER A 38 -25.11 26.70 -14.42
C SER A 38 -23.62 27.00 -14.32
N ALA A 39 -23.18 28.21 -14.63
CA ALA A 39 -21.78 28.64 -14.46
C ALA A 39 -21.32 28.66 -12.97
N ALA A 40 -21.87 27.78 -12.12
CA ALA A 40 -21.24 27.29 -10.90
C ALA A 40 -19.85 26.74 -11.26
N SER A 41 -18.84 27.34 -10.64
CA SER A 41 -17.42 27.19 -10.96
C SER A 41 -17.02 25.74 -11.27
N LEU A 42 -16.60 25.49 -12.50
CA LEU A 42 -15.94 24.23 -12.86
C LEU A 42 -14.83 23.92 -11.84
N PRO A 43 -14.61 22.64 -11.49
CA PRO A 43 -13.55 22.28 -10.56
C PRO A 43 -12.18 22.78 -11.03
N SER A 44 -11.35 23.19 -10.08
CA SER A 44 -10.01 23.71 -10.35
C SER A 44 -9.00 22.64 -10.84
N THR A 45 -9.34 21.36 -10.66
CA THR A 45 -8.51 20.22 -11.07
C THR A 45 -9.37 19.01 -11.40
N SER A 46 -8.89 18.17 -12.32
CA SER A 46 -9.66 17.01 -12.81
C SER A 46 -9.82 15.94 -11.73
N ALA A 47 -8.75 15.67 -10.98
CA ALA A 47 -8.77 14.77 -9.83
C ALA A 47 -7.67 15.15 -8.81
N VAL A 48 -7.85 14.70 -7.58
CA VAL A 48 -6.82 14.66 -6.53
C VAL A 48 -6.47 13.22 -6.21
N VAL A 49 -5.19 12.86 -6.21
CA VAL A 49 -4.70 11.54 -5.78
C VAL A 49 -3.85 11.72 -4.53
N VAL A 50 -4.15 10.98 -3.46
CA VAL A 50 -3.49 11.13 -2.15
C VAL A 50 -2.58 9.94 -1.88
N GLY A 51 -1.27 10.18 -1.83
CA GLY A 51 -0.21 9.22 -1.59
C GLY A 51 0.58 8.85 -2.85
N ALA A 52 1.91 8.78 -2.75
CA ALA A 52 2.82 8.44 -3.84
C ALA A 52 3.56 7.10 -3.62
N GLY A 53 2.91 6.17 -2.91
CA GLY A 53 3.31 4.76 -2.88
C GLY A 53 2.91 4.02 -4.17
N PRO A 54 3.14 2.70 -4.25
CA PRO A 54 2.79 1.89 -5.43
C PRO A 54 1.32 2.03 -5.86
N GLY A 55 0.39 2.13 -4.90
CA GLY A 55 -1.04 2.38 -5.20
C GLY A 55 -1.28 3.71 -5.91
N GLY A 56 -0.69 4.81 -5.40
CA GLY A 56 -0.85 6.14 -6.00
C GLY A 56 -0.18 6.29 -7.35
N ILE A 57 1.03 5.70 -7.51
CA ILE A 57 1.71 5.60 -8.81
C ILE A 57 0.79 4.92 -9.83
N THR A 58 0.18 3.80 -9.43
CA THR A 58 -0.77 3.05 -10.28
C THR A 58 -1.97 3.90 -10.69
N VAL A 59 -2.58 4.60 -9.75
CA VAL A 59 -3.77 5.44 -10.00
C VAL A 59 -3.42 6.59 -10.95
N ILE A 60 -2.33 7.33 -10.72
CA ILE A 60 -1.90 8.41 -11.62
C ILE A 60 -1.66 7.88 -13.04
N GLY A 61 -0.95 6.75 -13.17
CA GLY A 61 -0.70 6.13 -14.47
C GLY A 61 -1.98 5.78 -15.23
N ASN A 62 -2.97 5.19 -14.54
CA ASN A 62 -4.24 4.82 -15.16
C ASN A 62 -5.16 6.01 -15.44
N LEU A 63 -5.17 7.04 -14.58
CA LEU A 63 -5.94 8.27 -14.86
C LEU A 63 -5.44 8.96 -16.13
N LEU A 64 -4.11 9.04 -16.31
CA LEU A 64 -3.50 9.57 -17.53
C LEU A 64 -3.77 8.68 -18.75
N GLU A 65 -3.71 7.35 -18.60
CA GLU A 65 -4.04 6.39 -19.67
C GLU A 65 -5.46 6.63 -20.21
N HIS A 66 -6.41 6.92 -19.32
CA HIS A 66 -7.82 7.14 -19.66
C HIS A 66 -8.19 8.60 -19.94
N GLY A 67 -7.22 9.51 -20.00
CA GLY A 67 -7.46 10.90 -20.36
C GLY A 67 -8.28 11.67 -19.32
N ALA A 68 -8.23 11.27 -18.05
CA ALA A 68 -8.98 11.91 -16.97
C ALA A 68 -8.67 13.41 -16.84
N GLU A 69 -7.45 13.81 -17.17
CA GLU A 69 -7.00 15.21 -17.21
C GLU A 69 -7.73 16.07 -18.25
N LYS A 70 -8.42 15.47 -19.22
CA LYS A 70 -9.11 16.18 -20.31
C LYS A 70 -10.59 16.46 -20.01
N GLN A 71 -11.09 16.02 -18.86
CA GLN A 71 -12.52 16.13 -18.53
C GLN A 71 -12.93 17.50 -18.02
N THR A 72 -11.98 18.29 -17.54
CA THR A 72 -12.18 19.65 -17.03
C THR A 72 -11.41 20.64 -17.89
N ASP A 73 -11.91 21.86 -18.02
CA ASP A 73 -11.21 22.95 -18.73
C ASP A 73 -9.83 23.24 -18.09
N GLN A 74 -9.68 22.92 -16.80
CA GLN A 74 -8.42 22.93 -16.07
C GLN A 74 -7.78 21.52 -16.06
N ARG A 75 -6.79 21.31 -16.94
CA ARG A 75 -6.33 19.98 -17.38
C ARG A 75 -5.30 19.27 -16.51
N LYS A 76 -5.38 19.37 -15.18
CA LYS A 76 -4.33 18.77 -14.31
C LYS A 76 -4.91 17.76 -13.34
N LEU A 77 -4.11 16.74 -13.04
CA LEU A 77 -4.24 15.88 -11.88
C LEU A 77 -3.40 16.50 -10.77
N VAL A 78 -3.95 16.64 -9.57
CA VAL A 78 -3.18 17.05 -8.39
C VAL A 78 -2.78 15.79 -7.63
N TRP A 79 -1.49 15.49 -7.57
CA TRP A 79 -0.95 14.36 -6.83
C TRP A 79 -0.35 14.89 -5.54
N VAL A 80 -0.80 14.37 -4.39
CA VAL A 80 -0.42 14.84 -3.06
C VAL A 80 0.37 13.78 -2.34
N ASP A 81 1.60 14.06 -1.93
CA ASP A 81 2.38 13.17 -1.07
C ASP A 81 3.43 13.98 -0.28
N PRO A 82 3.70 13.65 1.01
CA PRO A 82 4.67 14.39 1.80
C PRO A 82 6.12 14.31 1.26
N HIS A 83 6.45 13.22 0.56
CA HIS A 83 7.85 12.88 0.26
C HIS A 83 8.13 12.67 -1.23
N PHE A 84 7.18 12.12 -2.00
CA PHE A 84 7.38 11.61 -3.37
C PHE A 84 8.57 10.66 -3.45
N GLN A 85 8.57 9.66 -2.56
CA GLN A 85 9.67 8.71 -2.41
C GLN A 85 9.21 7.26 -2.59
N GLY A 86 8.16 6.99 -3.36
CA GLY A 86 7.67 5.61 -3.58
C GLY A 86 6.99 4.98 -2.36
N GLY A 87 6.65 5.75 -1.33
CA GLY A 87 6.00 5.27 -0.11
C GLY A 87 6.89 4.37 0.75
N ARG A 88 6.25 3.55 1.60
CA ARG A 88 6.93 2.77 2.65
C ARG A 88 7.91 1.71 2.13
N VAL A 89 7.68 1.19 0.92
CA VAL A 89 8.59 0.21 0.30
C VAL A 89 10.02 0.77 0.18
N ASN A 90 10.15 2.05 -0.16
CA ASN A 90 11.45 2.70 -0.28
C ASN A 90 11.97 3.21 1.07
N SER A 91 11.11 3.77 1.93
CA SER A 91 11.56 4.39 3.18
C SER A 91 11.86 3.38 4.29
N ARG A 92 11.28 2.17 4.25
CA ARG A 92 11.39 1.17 5.34
C ARG A 92 11.79 -0.22 4.88
N TYR A 93 11.44 -0.64 3.65
CA TYR A 93 11.53 -2.06 3.27
C TYR A 93 12.58 -2.38 2.22
N ARG A 94 13.57 -1.51 1.97
CA ARG A 94 14.58 -1.76 0.91
C ARG A 94 15.33 -3.07 1.09
N GLU A 95 15.56 -3.49 2.33
CA GLU A 95 16.35 -4.69 2.63
C GLU A 95 15.50 -5.97 2.65
N VAL A 96 14.18 -5.84 2.68
CA VAL A 96 13.24 -6.94 2.79
C VAL A 96 13.21 -7.76 1.50
N PRO A 97 13.32 -9.09 1.55
CA PRO A 97 13.11 -9.93 0.37
C PRO A 97 11.63 -9.94 -0.02
N SER A 98 11.35 -9.80 -1.31
CA SER A 98 9.99 -9.78 -1.84
C SER A 98 9.39 -11.18 -1.87
N ASN A 99 8.10 -11.27 -1.54
CA ASN A 99 7.26 -12.41 -1.87
C ASN A 99 6.68 -12.33 -3.30
N THR A 100 6.83 -11.17 -3.95
CA THR A 100 6.43 -10.92 -5.33
C THR A 100 7.59 -11.29 -6.26
N LYS A 101 7.29 -12.06 -7.31
CA LYS A 101 8.27 -12.43 -8.34
C LYS A 101 8.72 -11.20 -9.14
N VAL A 102 10.00 -11.16 -9.52
CA VAL A 102 10.59 -10.05 -10.28
C VAL A 102 9.79 -9.73 -11.55
N GLY A 103 9.35 -10.75 -12.29
CA GLY A 103 8.57 -10.58 -13.51
C GLY A 103 7.29 -9.77 -13.31
N LEU A 104 6.68 -9.81 -12.13
CA LEU A 104 5.49 -9.01 -11.81
C LEU A 104 5.80 -7.53 -11.59
N PHE A 105 7.01 -7.18 -11.11
CA PHE A 105 7.46 -5.78 -11.07
C PHE A 105 7.76 -5.26 -12.49
N VAL A 106 8.39 -6.09 -13.33
CA VAL A 106 8.63 -5.75 -14.74
C VAL A 106 7.31 -5.54 -15.50
N GLN A 107 6.31 -6.40 -15.29
CA GLN A 107 4.97 -6.23 -15.85
C GLN A 107 4.30 -4.95 -15.36
N PHE A 108 4.35 -4.69 -14.05
CA PHE A 108 3.80 -3.47 -13.46
C PHE A 108 4.32 -2.19 -14.14
N ALA A 109 5.63 -2.07 -14.36
CA ALA A 109 6.23 -0.90 -14.99
C ALA A 109 5.85 -0.76 -16.48
N ASN A 110 5.53 -1.87 -17.15
CA ASN A 110 5.20 -1.89 -18.57
C ASN A 110 3.70 -1.90 -18.85
N GLU A 111 2.84 -1.64 -17.86
CA GLU A 111 1.40 -1.83 -18.08
C GLU A 111 0.74 -0.69 -18.86
N VAL A 112 0.94 0.55 -18.40
CA VAL A 112 0.24 1.74 -18.94
C VAL A 112 1.16 2.60 -19.79
N SER A 113 0.60 3.32 -20.77
CA SER A 113 1.37 4.14 -21.71
C SER A 113 2.18 5.27 -21.06
N PRO A 114 1.72 5.96 -19.99
CA PRO A 114 2.56 6.93 -19.29
C PRO A 114 3.83 6.32 -18.71
N PHE A 115 3.75 5.09 -18.17
CA PHE A 115 4.93 4.41 -17.63
C PHE A 115 5.87 4.00 -18.77
N LYS A 116 5.34 3.41 -19.85
CA LYS A 116 6.14 3.07 -21.05
C LYS A 116 6.87 4.28 -21.62
N ALA A 117 6.24 5.45 -21.62
CA ALA A 117 6.87 6.69 -22.07
C ALA A 117 8.05 7.10 -21.16
N ILE A 118 7.89 7.01 -19.84
CA ILE A 118 8.96 7.25 -18.87
C ILE A 118 10.11 6.26 -19.10
N LEU A 119 9.81 4.97 -19.22
CA LEU A 119 10.80 3.92 -19.46
C LEU A 119 11.59 4.14 -20.75
N LYS A 120 10.92 4.59 -21.82
CA LYS A 120 11.56 4.90 -23.11
C LYS A 120 12.47 6.12 -23.04
N ALA A 121 12.10 7.12 -22.24
CA ALA A 121 12.86 8.37 -22.09
C ALA A 121 14.03 8.26 -21.09
N THR A 122 13.99 7.31 -20.17
CA THR A 122 15.05 7.12 -19.17
C THR A 122 16.26 6.40 -19.78
N PRO A 123 17.48 7.00 -19.73
CA PRO A 123 18.71 6.35 -20.22
C PRO A 123 18.95 4.98 -19.56
N LYS A 124 19.64 4.10 -20.27
CA LYS A 124 20.05 2.77 -19.75
C LYS A 124 21.52 2.80 -19.30
N PRO A 125 21.92 2.06 -18.25
CA PRO A 125 21.05 1.23 -17.39
C PRO A 125 20.17 2.08 -16.46
N ASN A 126 18.98 1.57 -16.14
CA ASN A 126 18.03 2.17 -15.21
C ASN A 126 17.36 1.11 -14.33
N ALA A 127 16.49 1.54 -13.41
CA ALA A 127 15.85 0.67 -12.45
C ALA A 127 15.07 -0.50 -13.10
N LEU A 128 14.45 -0.30 -14.27
CA LEU A 128 13.78 -1.38 -14.97
C LEU A 128 14.77 -2.36 -15.60
N THR A 129 15.84 -1.89 -16.26
CA THR A 129 16.83 -2.82 -16.84
C THR A 129 17.50 -3.65 -15.75
N THR A 130 17.80 -3.05 -14.59
CA THR A 130 18.29 -3.80 -13.43
C THR A 130 17.31 -4.89 -12.98
N LEU A 131 16.00 -4.61 -12.95
CA LEU A 131 14.99 -5.64 -12.64
C LEU A 131 14.91 -6.72 -13.73
N GLN A 132 15.10 -6.36 -15.00
CA GLN A 132 15.06 -7.32 -16.12
C GLN A 132 16.25 -8.29 -16.10
N ASP A 133 17.40 -7.86 -15.57
CA ASP A 133 18.61 -8.69 -15.45
C ASP A 133 18.54 -9.70 -14.29
N LEU A 134 17.54 -9.60 -13.40
CA LEU A 134 17.35 -10.55 -12.29
C LEU A 134 16.54 -11.80 -12.73
N PRO A 135 16.60 -12.93 -11.98
CA PRO A 135 15.75 -14.09 -12.22
C PRO A 135 14.26 -13.74 -12.11
N GLN A 136 13.53 -13.86 -13.22
CA GLN A 136 12.15 -13.36 -13.34
C GLN A 136 11.12 -14.15 -12.54
N ASP A 137 11.41 -15.42 -12.24
CA ASP A 137 10.56 -16.38 -11.54
C ASP A 137 10.79 -16.40 -10.02
N GLN A 138 11.77 -15.64 -9.52
CA GLN A 138 12.13 -15.54 -8.11
C GLN A 138 11.75 -14.17 -7.52
N GLY A 139 11.77 -14.07 -6.18
CA GLY A 139 11.73 -12.78 -5.50
C GLY A 139 13.09 -12.05 -5.56
N CYS A 140 13.11 -10.79 -5.14
CA CYS A 140 14.32 -9.96 -5.05
C CYS A 140 14.28 -9.09 -3.78
N ARG A 141 15.37 -8.40 -3.44
CA ARG A 141 15.28 -7.33 -2.42
C ARG A 141 14.32 -6.25 -2.91
N LEU A 142 13.44 -5.75 -2.03
CA LEU A 142 12.47 -4.72 -2.38
C LEU A 142 13.13 -3.38 -2.75
N SER A 143 14.43 -3.20 -2.50
CA SER A 143 15.22 -2.09 -3.05
C SER A 143 15.05 -1.92 -4.55
N TYR A 144 15.00 -3.01 -5.33
CA TYR A 144 14.86 -2.93 -6.78
C TYR A 144 13.47 -2.40 -7.20
N ALA A 145 12.41 -2.87 -6.53
CA ALA A 145 11.07 -2.36 -6.74
C ALA A 145 10.92 -0.90 -6.26
N ALA A 146 11.62 -0.52 -5.18
CA ALA A 146 11.68 0.86 -4.70
C ALA A 146 12.37 1.78 -5.71
N ASP A 147 13.50 1.37 -6.31
CA ASP A 147 14.20 2.13 -7.36
C ASP A 147 13.29 2.33 -8.58
N MET A 148 12.53 1.29 -8.97
CA MET A 148 11.52 1.40 -10.03
C MET A 148 10.42 2.40 -9.67
N CYS A 149 9.89 2.37 -8.45
CA CYS A 149 8.89 3.34 -7.99
C CYS A 149 9.42 4.77 -8.00
N LEU A 150 10.66 4.99 -7.58
CA LEU A 150 11.30 6.31 -7.62
C LEU A 150 11.40 6.82 -9.06
N MET A 151 11.91 6.00 -9.98
CA MET A 151 12.01 6.35 -11.40
C MET A 151 10.65 6.70 -12.02
N LEU A 152 9.61 5.91 -11.73
CA LEU A 152 8.25 6.20 -12.20
C LEU A 152 7.69 7.47 -11.57
N THR A 153 7.93 7.70 -10.28
CA THR A 153 7.50 8.92 -9.58
C THR A 153 8.16 10.15 -10.20
N ASP A 154 9.46 10.13 -10.44
CA ASP A 154 10.19 11.24 -11.08
C ASP A 154 9.62 11.56 -12.47
N GLY A 155 9.37 10.53 -13.28
CA GLY A 155 8.77 10.71 -14.61
C GLY A 155 7.33 11.24 -14.56
N LEU A 156 6.50 10.76 -13.63
CA LEU A 156 5.12 11.22 -13.47
C LEU A 156 5.02 12.64 -12.92
N THR A 157 5.89 13.01 -11.96
CA THR A 157 5.93 14.38 -11.42
C THR A 157 6.42 15.41 -12.45
N ALA A 158 7.21 14.98 -13.44
CA ALA A 158 7.60 15.79 -14.60
C ALA A 158 6.52 15.85 -15.70
N HIS A 159 5.44 15.05 -15.62
CA HIS A 159 4.39 15.02 -16.62
C HIS A 159 3.61 16.35 -16.63
N PRO A 160 3.38 17.00 -17.78
CA PRO A 160 2.79 18.35 -17.85
C PRO A 160 1.34 18.43 -17.34
N GLN A 161 0.64 17.30 -17.30
CA GLN A 161 -0.74 17.17 -16.78
C GLN A 161 -0.79 16.72 -15.32
N VAL A 162 0.34 16.60 -14.63
CA VAL A 162 0.41 16.26 -13.21
C VAL A 162 0.99 17.46 -12.47
N LYS A 163 0.27 17.92 -11.44
CA LYS A 163 0.75 18.92 -10.48
C LYS A 163 1.02 18.21 -9.16
N SER A 164 2.28 18.12 -8.78
CA SER A 164 2.67 17.62 -7.47
C SER A 164 2.42 18.67 -6.40
N HIS A 165 1.83 18.25 -5.29
CA HIS A 165 1.74 19.02 -4.06
C HIS A 165 2.45 18.23 -2.95
N ARG A 166 3.53 18.80 -2.40
CA ARG A 166 4.30 18.18 -1.33
C ARG A 166 3.68 18.54 0.01
N GLY A 167 2.86 17.65 0.54
CA GLY A 167 2.09 17.89 1.76
C GLY A 167 1.12 16.75 2.03
N LYS A 168 0.15 17.01 2.91
CA LYS A 168 -0.93 16.09 3.26
C LYS A 168 -2.27 16.73 2.94
N VAL A 169 -3.24 15.90 2.57
CA VAL A 169 -4.65 16.31 2.61
C VAL A 169 -5.12 16.20 4.05
N THR A 170 -5.69 17.27 4.60
CA THR A 170 -6.18 17.34 5.98
C THR A 170 -7.69 17.17 6.07
N SER A 171 -8.42 17.70 5.10
CA SER A 171 -9.87 17.60 4.98
C SER A 171 -10.32 17.53 3.52
N ALA A 172 -11.52 17.01 3.29
CA ALA A 172 -12.23 17.11 2.03
C ALA A 172 -13.73 17.27 2.29
N THR A 173 -14.31 18.37 1.83
CA THR A 173 -15.71 18.73 2.02
C THR A 173 -16.47 18.62 0.70
N LEU A 174 -17.48 17.76 0.65
CA LEU A 174 -18.35 17.57 -0.51
C LEU A 174 -19.53 18.54 -0.48
N ASP A 175 -19.75 19.28 -1.56
CA ASP A 175 -21.04 19.91 -1.84
C ASP A 175 -21.92 18.91 -2.61
N GLU A 176 -22.96 18.37 -1.97
CA GLU A 176 -23.85 17.36 -2.56
C GLU A 176 -24.68 17.89 -3.74
N ARG A 177 -24.84 19.20 -3.84
CA ARG A 177 -25.64 19.80 -4.91
C ARG A 177 -24.85 19.88 -6.20
N THR A 178 -23.54 20.11 -6.10
CA THR A 178 -22.64 20.22 -7.26
C THR A 178 -21.81 18.97 -7.50
N ASN A 179 -21.73 18.06 -6.53
CA ASN A 179 -20.78 16.94 -6.49
C ASN A 179 -19.32 17.39 -6.62
N ILE A 180 -19.01 18.58 -6.11
CA ILE A 180 -17.65 19.14 -6.08
C ILE A 180 -17.12 19.04 -4.66
N TRP A 181 -15.89 18.55 -4.57
CA TRP A 181 -15.10 18.51 -3.36
C TRP A 181 -14.25 19.77 -3.25
N ASN A 182 -14.22 20.39 -2.07
CA ASN A 182 -13.14 21.27 -1.63
C ASN A 182 -12.13 20.44 -0.83
N VAL A 183 -10.88 20.38 -1.27
CA VAL A 183 -9.82 19.56 -0.66
C VAL A 183 -8.77 20.48 -0.07
N GLU A 184 -8.55 20.37 1.24
CA GLU A 184 -7.60 21.22 1.97
C GLU A 184 -6.28 20.49 2.26
N PHE A 185 -5.20 21.24 2.20
CA PHE A 185 -3.85 20.77 2.48
C PHE A 185 -3.37 21.22 3.87
N ASP A 186 -2.26 20.64 4.32
CA ASP A 186 -1.63 20.97 5.60
C ASP A 186 -0.88 22.31 5.61
N ASP A 187 -0.64 22.91 4.44
CA ASP A 187 -0.07 24.26 4.29
C ASP A 187 -1.14 25.37 4.22
N GLY A 188 -2.42 25.02 4.38
CA GLY A 188 -3.56 25.94 4.26
C GLY A 188 -4.02 26.21 2.82
N GLY A 189 -3.35 25.65 1.81
CA GLY A 189 -3.82 25.65 0.44
C GLY A 189 -5.03 24.74 0.23
N HIS A 190 -5.76 24.95 -0.86
CA HIS A 190 -6.88 24.08 -1.24
C HIS A 190 -7.04 23.97 -2.76
N VAL A 191 -7.79 22.96 -3.20
CA VAL A 191 -8.26 22.81 -4.58
C VAL A 191 -9.69 22.29 -4.60
N THR A 192 -10.45 22.64 -5.63
CA THR A 192 -11.74 22.01 -5.92
C THR A 192 -11.63 20.94 -7.00
N THR A 193 -12.31 19.81 -6.81
CA THR A 193 -12.28 18.67 -7.74
C THR A 193 -13.59 17.90 -7.76
N SER A 194 -13.87 17.16 -8.82
CA SER A 194 -14.97 16.18 -8.82
C SER A 194 -14.54 14.79 -8.35
N LYS A 195 -13.22 14.53 -8.20
CA LYS A 195 -12.68 13.19 -7.98
C LYS A 195 -11.51 13.20 -6.99
N ILE A 196 -11.57 12.33 -5.99
CA ILE A 196 -10.51 12.07 -5.01
C ILE A 196 -10.21 10.57 -5.02
N ALA A 197 -8.94 10.19 -5.21
CA ALA A 197 -8.48 8.82 -5.06
C ALA A 197 -7.49 8.69 -3.89
N LEU A 198 -7.90 7.95 -2.86
CA LEU A 198 -7.12 7.73 -1.65
C LEU A 198 -6.17 6.52 -1.85
N CYS A 199 -4.88 6.77 -1.73
CA CYS A 199 -3.79 5.79 -1.79
C CYS A 199 -2.84 5.95 -0.59
N THR A 200 -3.43 6.19 0.59
CA THR A 200 -2.76 6.66 1.82
C THR A 200 -1.78 5.67 2.45
N GLY A 201 -1.82 4.41 2.01
CA GLY A 201 -0.95 3.35 2.51
C GLY A 201 -1.31 2.86 3.91
N SER A 202 -0.45 2.01 4.46
CA SER A 202 -0.64 1.40 5.77
C SER A 202 0.65 1.42 6.59
N SER A 203 0.50 1.15 7.89
CA SER A 203 1.57 1.02 8.87
C SER A 203 1.44 -0.28 9.66
N PRO A 204 2.56 -0.87 10.13
CA PRO A 204 2.49 -1.93 11.13
C PRO A 204 1.58 -1.52 12.28
N VAL A 205 0.80 -2.47 12.81
CA VAL A 205 0.03 -2.25 14.03
C VAL A 205 1.00 -2.04 15.19
N SER A 206 1.10 -0.81 15.69
CA SER A 206 2.05 -0.41 16.73
C SER A 206 1.48 -0.46 18.14
N LYS A 207 0.15 -0.43 18.29
CA LYS A 207 -0.50 -0.58 19.61
C LYS A 207 -0.20 -1.97 20.16
N THR A 208 0.18 -2.03 21.43
CA THR A 208 0.33 -3.29 22.17
C THR A 208 -0.99 -4.05 22.13
N LEU A 209 -0.93 -5.38 21.93
CA LEU A 209 -2.13 -6.21 21.96
C LEU A 209 -2.83 -6.09 23.33
N PRO A 210 -4.17 -5.95 23.39
CA PRO A 210 -4.89 -5.78 24.65
C PRO A 210 -4.60 -6.86 25.70
N ALA A 211 -4.42 -8.11 25.26
CA ALA A 211 -4.05 -9.21 26.15
C ALA A 211 -2.71 -8.97 26.87
N ILE A 212 -1.72 -8.39 26.17
CA ILE A 212 -0.39 -8.12 26.72
C ILE A 212 -0.43 -6.89 27.63
N GLU A 213 -1.16 -5.85 27.21
CA GLU A 213 -1.33 -4.62 27.97
C GLU A 213 -1.98 -4.87 29.35
N ARG A 214 -2.90 -5.84 29.44
CA ARG A 214 -3.55 -6.23 30.70
C ARG A 214 -2.63 -6.98 31.67
N ILE A 215 -1.75 -7.81 31.15
CA ILE A 215 -1.05 -8.84 31.92
C ILE A 215 0.36 -8.39 32.31
N HIS A 216 1.00 -7.59 31.46
CA HIS A 216 2.41 -7.32 31.62
C HIS A 216 2.64 -5.96 32.30
N GLN A 217 2.95 -6.01 33.60
CA GLN A 217 3.28 -4.84 34.41
C GLN A 217 4.78 -4.46 34.34
N GLN A 218 5.64 -5.35 33.83
CA GLN A 218 7.05 -5.07 33.61
C GLN A 218 7.27 -4.36 32.28
N SER A 219 8.45 -3.75 32.10
CA SER A 219 8.78 -3.03 30.87
C SER A 219 9.36 -3.99 29.82
N LEU A 220 8.51 -4.57 28.96
CA LEU A 220 8.97 -5.12 27.69
C LEU A 220 9.35 -3.96 26.76
N GLU A 221 10.58 -3.96 26.25
CA GLU A 221 10.98 -2.94 25.28
C GLU A 221 10.40 -3.26 23.89
N PRO A 222 9.52 -2.41 23.33
CA PRO A 222 8.96 -2.66 22.02
C PRO A 222 10.01 -2.43 20.93
N VAL A 223 10.14 -3.39 20.03
CA VAL A 223 10.93 -3.26 18.79
C VAL A 223 9.95 -3.11 17.64
N ASP A 224 9.94 -1.92 17.04
CA ASP A 224 9.08 -1.61 15.89
C ASP A 224 9.32 -2.60 14.73
N LEU A 225 8.24 -3.03 14.08
CA LEU A 225 8.31 -4.03 13.02
C LEU A 225 9.17 -3.56 11.84
N ASP A 226 9.20 -2.28 11.50
CA ASP A 226 10.06 -1.77 10.42
C ASP A 226 11.53 -1.92 10.78
N LEU A 227 11.89 -1.73 12.06
CA LEU A 227 13.26 -1.95 12.55
C LEU A 227 13.62 -3.43 12.49
N ALA A 228 12.72 -4.30 12.97
CA ALA A 228 12.90 -5.75 12.98
C ALA A 228 13.04 -6.37 11.57
N LEU A 229 12.47 -5.72 10.56
CA LEU A 229 12.57 -6.11 9.15
C LEU A 229 13.80 -5.54 8.42
N THR A 230 14.60 -4.69 9.08
CA THR A 230 15.75 -4.01 8.46
C THR A 230 17.06 -4.47 9.11
N PRO A 231 17.77 -5.49 8.55
CA PRO A 231 18.93 -6.10 9.19
C PRO A 231 20.02 -5.10 9.61
N SER A 232 20.33 -4.11 8.75
CA SER A 232 21.38 -3.12 9.04
C SER A 232 21.06 -2.20 10.22
N ILE A 233 19.78 -2.05 10.54
CA ILE A 233 19.31 -1.28 11.70
C ILE A 233 19.15 -2.21 12.91
N LEU A 234 18.57 -3.39 12.72
CA LEU A 234 18.31 -4.36 13.79
C LEU A 234 19.58 -4.77 14.53
N THR A 235 20.72 -4.92 13.84
CA THR A 235 22.04 -5.17 14.45
C THR A 235 22.37 -4.17 15.57
N LYS A 236 21.92 -2.92 15.44
CA LYS A 236 22.22 -1.82 16.39
C LYS A 236 21.18 -1.69 17.49
N THR A 237 20.06 -2.41 17.39
CA THR A 237 18.96 -2.35 18.35
C THR A 237 19.32 -3.07 19.66
N PHE A 238 20.11 -4.14 19.57
CA PHE A 238 20.51 -4.93 20.73
C PHE A 238 21.99 -4.76 21.02
N ASP A 239 22.35 -4.68 22.30
CA ASP A 239 23.74 -4.78 22.74
C ASP A 239 24.24 -6.23 22.59
N PRO A 240 25.30 -6.49 21.79
CA PRO A 240 25.92 -7.80 21.64
C PRO A 240 26.29 -8.53 22.94
N ALA A 241 26.67 -7.78 23.99
CA ALA A 241 27.11 -8.34 25.26
C ALA A 241 25.97 -8.71 26.20
N THR A 242 24.79 -8.14 25.98
CA THR A 242 23.63 -8.31 26.86
C THR A 242 22.87 -9.59 26.54
N LYS A 243 22.41 -10.30 27.58
CA LYS A 243 21.48 -11.43 27.41
C LYS A 243 20.10 -10.89 27.02
N THR A 244 19.73 -11.08 25.76
CA THR A 244 18.47 -10.59 25.21
C THR A 244 17.55 -11.76 24.84
N THR A 245 16.32 -11.74 25.35
CA THR A 245 15.25 -12.63 24.87
C THR A 245 14.18 -11.78 24.19
N VAL A 246 13.93 -12.04 22.90
CA VAL A 246 12.93 -11.31 22.10
C VAL A 246 11.67 -12.15 21.94
N ALA A 247 10.53 -11.64 22.40
CA ALA A 247 9.23 -12.19 22.08
C ALA A 247 8.82 -11.77 20.65
N VAL A 248 8.55 -12.72 19.77
CA VAL A 248 8.03 -12.45 18.42
C VAL A 248 6.62 -12.99 18.33
N ILE A 249 5.65 -12.11 18.09
CA ILE A 249 4.22 -12.46 18.03
C ILE A 249 3.73 -12.44 16.59
N GLY A 250 3.16 -13.56 16.16
CA GLY A 250 2.57 -13.74 14.84
C GLY A 250 3.29 -14.80 14.01
N ALA A 251 2.63 -15.25 12.93
CA ALA A 251 3.12 -16.33 12.06
C ALA A 251 3.01 -15.97 10.57
N SER A 252 2.82 -14.68 10.26
CA SER A 252 2.73 -14.17 8.90
C SER A 252 4.11 -14.05 8.26
N HIS A 253 4.16 -13.71 6.97
CA HIS A 253 5.40 -13.50 6.24
C HIS A 253 6.37 -12.52 6.94
N SER A 254 5.86 -11.42 7.51
CA SER A 254 6.70 -10.47 8.26
C SER A 254 7.29 -11.10 9.53
N ALA A 255 6.52 -11.92 10.25
CA ALA A 255 7.00 -12.59 11.45
C ALA A 255 8.16 -13.55 11.13
N ILE A 256 8.04 -14.32 10.04
CA ILE A 256 9.10 -15.24 9.62
C ILE A 256 10.38 -14.50 9.23
N LEU A 257 10.26 -13.37 8.53
CA LEU A 257 11.43 -12.55 8.19
C LEU A 257 12.10 -11.96 9.44
N VAL A 258 11.33 -11.55 10.45
CA VAL A 258 11.87 -11.12 11.75
C VAL A 258 12.64 -12.28 12.41
N LEU A 259 12.08 -13.48 12.44
CA LEU A 259 12.76 -14.67 12.99
C LEU A 259 14.07 -14.96 12.24
N MET A 260 14.07 -14.88 10.90
CA MET A 260 15.27 -15.03 10.08
C MET A 260 16.34 -14.02 10.47
N ASN A 261 15.97 -12.74 10.60
CA ASN A 261 16.89 -11.67 10.97
C ASN A 261 17.47 -11.88 12.38
N LEU A 262 16.63 -12.21 13.37
CA LEU A 262 17.07 -12.46 14.75
C LEU A 262 17.97 -13.69 14.86
N VAL A 263 17.65 -14.78 14.15
CA VAL A 263 18.52 -15.97 14.10
C VAL A 263 19.85 -15.66 13.43
N HIS A 264 19.86 -14.82 12.39
CA HIS A 264 21.10 -14.38 11.78
C HIS A 264 21.96 -13.59 12.77
N LEU A 265 21.38 -12.64 13.52
CA LEU A 265 22.10 -11.91 14.57
C LEU A 265 22.63 -12.85 15.66
N ALA A 266 21.81 -13.77 16.14
CA ALA A 266 22.20 -14.71 17.18
C ALA A 266 23.39 -15.59 16.78
N ASN A 267 23.49 -15.94 15.50
CA ASN A 267 24.59 -16.75 14.95
C ASN A 267 25.84 -15.93 14.55
N SER A 268 25.76 -14.60 14.56
CA SER A 268 26.85 -13.75 14.06
C SER A 268 27.39 -12.82 15.12
N THR A 269 26.61 -11.80 15.50
CA THR A 269 27.07 -10.70 16.34
C THR A 269 26.50 -10.72 17.75
N HIS A 270 25.41 -11.45 18.01
CA HIS A 270 24.68 -11.43 19.29
C HIS A 270 24.51 -12.85 19.87
N PRO A 271 25.59 -13.54 20.29
CA PRO A 271 25.55 -14.96 20.67
C PRO A 271 24.61 -15.27 21.86
N HIS A 272 24.28 -14.26 22.67
CA HIS A 272 23.38 -14.37 23.81
C HIS A 272 21.91 -14.08 23.48
N LEU A 273 21.60 -13.71 22.23
CA LEU A 273 20.23 -13.47 21.79
C LEU A 273 19.45 -14.78 21.69
N ARG A 274 18.25 -14.80 22.28
CA ARG A 274 17.26 -15.88 22.18
C ARG A 274 15.91 -15.32 21.77
N VAL A 275 15.06 -16.18 21.24
CA VAL A 275 13.75 -15.80 20.72
C VAL A 275 12.68 -16.71 21.30
N LYS A 276 11.60 -16.13 21.82
CA LYS A 276 10.34 -16.87 22.06
C LYS A 276 9.37 -16.50 20.95
N TRP A 277 8.99 -17.48 20.13
CA TRP A 277 8.07 -17.27 19.02
C TRP A 277 6.66 -17.73 19.38
N PHE A 278 5.75 -16.75 19.51
CA PHE A 278 4.36 -16.95 19.89
C PHE A 278 3.49 -17.09 18.64
N THR A 279 2.86 -18.24 18.47
CA THR A 279 1.96 -18.53 17.35
C THR A 279 0.67 -19.21 17.80
N ARG A 280 -0.43 -18.88 17.12
CA ARG A 280 -1.76 -19.48 17.32
C ARG A 280 -2.10 -20.57 16.30
N ASN A 281 -1.37 -20.63 15.20
CA ASN A 281 -1.70 -21.49 14.07
C ASN A 281 -0.43 -22.10 13.51
N GLU A 282 -0.57 -23.27 12.88
CA GLU A 282 0.47 -23.81 12.03
C GLU A 282 0.76 -22.86 10.86
N LEU A 283 1.97 -22.95 10.33
CA LEU A 283 2.37 -22.14 9.19
C LEU A 283 1.55 -22.52 7.96
N ARG A 284 1.07 -21.49 7.27
CA ARG A 284 0.31 -21.64 6.03
C ARG A 284 1.17 -21.19 4.88
N TYR A 285 1.30 -22.05 3.88
CA TYR A 285 2.07 -21.79 2.67
C TYR A 285 1.14 -21.43 1.52
N ALA A 286 1.65 -20.65 0.57
CA ALA A 286 0.97 -20.47 -0.71
C ALA A 286 1.23 -21.69 -1.60
N GLU A 287 0.19 -22.19 -2.26
CA GLU A 287 0.25 -23.39 -3.09
C GLU A 287 -0.06 -23.01 -4.54
N TYR A 288 0.85 -23.34 -5.46
CA TYR A 288 0.66 -23.04 -6.88
C TYR A 288 -0.27 -24.09 -7.49
N MET A 289 -1.41 -23.63 -7.99
CA MET A 289 -2.42 -24.44 -8.66
C MET A 289 -2.37 -24.18 -10.17
N ASP A 290 -3.23 -24.83 -10.95
CA ASP A 290 -3.33 -24.58 -12.39
C ASP A 290 -3.93 -23.18 -12.65
N GLY A 291 -3.06 -22.21 -12.98
CA GLY A 291 -3.45 -20.84 -13.32
C GLY A 291 -3.76 -19.91 -12.14
N TRP A 292 -3.71 -20.38 -10.88
CA TRP A 292 -3.94 -19.56 -9.68
C TRP A 292 -3.09 -20.03 -8.48
N ILE A 293 -3.18 -19.33 -7.36
CA ILE A 293 -2.41 -19.64 -6.14
C ILE A 293 -3.38 -19.70 -4.95
N LEU A 294 -3.41 -20.83 -4.26
CA LEU A 294 -4.14 -20.96 -3.00
C LEU A 294 -3.40 -20.20 -1.91
N ARG A 295 -4.14 -19.41 -1.11
CA ARG A 295 -3.59 -18.50 -0.09
C ARG A 295 -2.58 -17.52 -0.68
N ASP A 296 -2.92 -16.93 -1.83
CA ASP A 296 -2.04 -16.02 -2.57
C ASP A 296 -1.68 -14.75 -1.77
N ASN A 297 -2.53 -14.33 -0.84
CA ASN A 297 -2.30 -13.13 -0.02
C ASN A 297 -1.91 -13.45 1.42
N THR A 298 -2.30 -14.61 1.92
CA THR A 298 -2.11 -14.99 3.33
C THR A 298 -1.04 -16.05 3.56
N GLY A 299 -0.66 -16.82 2.54
CA GLY A 299 0.34 -17.88 2.62
C GLY A 299 1.79 -17.39 2.48
N LEU A 300 2.71 -18.07 3.15
CA LEU A 300 4.14 -17.86 3.02
C LEU A 300 4.62 -18.18 1.61
N LYS A 301 5.56 -17.38 1.10
CA LYS A 301 6.17 -17.50 -0.24
C LYS A 301 7.66 -17.18 -0.22
N GLY A 302 8.35 -17.57 -1.30
CA GLY A 302 9.74 -17.23 -1.53
C GLY A 302 10.66 -17.69 -0.40
N GLN A 303 11.68 -16.89 -0.11
CA GLN A 303 12.70 -17.24 0.88
C GLN A 303 12.14 -17.50 2.28
N ALA A 304 11.12 -16.76 2.70
CA ALA A 304 10.50 -17.00 4.02
C ALA A 304 9.79 -18.35 4.09
N ALA A 305 9.12 -18.79 3.02
CA ALA A 305 8.50 -20.11 2.97
C ALA A 305 9.55 -21.22 3.01
N GLU A 306 10.59 -21.11 2.17
CA GLU A 306 11.66 -22.09 2.11
C GLU A 306 12.37 -22.23 3.45
N TRP A 307 12.77 -21.10 4.06
CA TRP A 307 13.42 -21.08 5.36
C TRP A 307 12.51 -21.65 6.46
N ALA A 308 11.22 -21.32 6.44
CA ALA A 308 10.26 -21.85 7.40
C ALA A 308 10.09 -23.38 7.28
N ARG A 309 10.01 -23.94 6.07
CA ARG A 309 9.93 -25.40 5.90
C ARG A 309 11.16 -26.13 6.45
N GLN A 310 12.34 -25.57 6.19
CA GLN A 310 13.62 -26.14 6.62
C GLN A 310 13.84 -26.05 8.13
N ASN A 311 13.24 -25.06 8.80
CA ASN A 311 13.62 -24.70 10.17
C ASN A 311 12.48 -24.68 11.17
N LEU A 312 11.25 -24.35 10.75
CA LEU A 312 10.12 -24.06 11.62
C LEU A 312 8.94 -25.03 11.48
N ASP A 313 8.88 -25.87 10.45
CA ASP A 313 7.84 -26.92 10.41
C ASP A 313 8.06 -27.95 11.53
N ARG A 314 6.99 -28.62 11.97
CA ARG A 314 7.01 -29.51 13.14
C ARG A 314 8.05 -30.63 13.01
N GLU A 315 8.14 -31.23 11.83
CA GLU A 315 9.05 -32.34 11.53
C GLU A 315 10.52 -31.91 11.45
N ALA A 316 10.77 -30.66 11.05
CA ALA A 316 12.12 -30.14 10.87
C ALA A 316 12.68 -29.48 12.14
N PHE A 317 11.83 -28.83 12.94
CA PHE A 317 12.26 -27.92 13.99
C PHE A 317 13.12 -28.58 15.07
N SER A 318 12.77 -29.79 15.54
CA SER A 318 13.52 -30.48 16.61
C SER A 318 14.98 -30.76 16.22
N ASN A 319 15.25 -30.96 14.94
CA ASN A 319 16.58 -31.25 14.41
C ASN A 319 17.27 -30.01 13.83
N SER A 320 16.54 -28.93 13.60
CA SER A 320 17.11 -27.70 13.04
C SER A 320 18.01 -27.00 14.06
N PRO A 321 19.19 -26.49 13.65
CA PRO A 321 20.03 -25.66 14.51
C PRO A 321 19.32 -24.44 15.09
N VAL A 322 18.25 -23.94 14.44
CA VAL A 322 17.50 -22.77 14.93
C VAL A 322 16.77 -23.05 16.24
N SER A 323 16.48 -24.32 16.57
CA SER A 323 15.82 -24.70 17.83
C SER A 323 16.66 -24.39 19.07
N LYS A 324 17.97 -24.16 18.91
CA LYS A 324 18.86 -23.70 19.98
C LYS A 324 18.69 -22.21 20.30
N ILE A 325 18.07 -21.46 19.39
CA ILE A 325 17.89 -20.01 19.46
C ILE A 325 16.42 -19.65 19.67
N ILE A 326 15.52 -20.33 18.96
CA ILE A 326 14.08 -20.11 18.99
C ILE A 326 13.44 -21.16 19.89
N THR A 327 12.64 -20.71 20.86
CA THR A 327 11.64 -21.50 21.57
C THR A 327 10.27 -21.22 20.96
N LYS A 328 9.58 -22.27 20.49
CA LYS A 328 8.20 -22.14 20.00
C LYS A 328 7.22 -22.13 21.17
N VAL A 329 6.34 -21.15 21.18
CA VAL A 329 5.30 -20.97 22.19
C VAL A 329 3.94 -21.00 21.50
N TRP A 330 3.13 -22.02 21.82
CA TRP A 330 1.80 -22.19 21.23
C TRP A 330 0.76 -21.48 22.08
N THR A 331 -0.03 -20.61 21.46
CA THR A 331 -0.96 -19.71 22.15
C THR A 331 -2.43 -20.00 21.84
N ALA A 332 -2.73 -20.96 20.96
CA ALA A 332 -4.09 -21.20 20.52
C ALA A 332 -4.98 -21.66 21.69
N GLY A 333 -6.08 -20.95 21.91
CA GLY A 333 -7.05 -21.24 22.97
C GLY A 333 -6.61 -20.86 24.39
N LYS A 334 -5.39 -20.34 24.57
CA LYS A 334 -4.81 -19.99 25.88
C LYS A 334 -3.89 -18.77 25.81
N GLU A 335 -4.19 -17.80 24.95
CA GLU A 335 -3.28 -16.69 24.65
C GLU A 335 -2.86 -15.93 25.91
N GLU A 336 -3.82 -15.54 26.76
CA GLU A 336 -3.57 -14.77 27.98
C GLU A 336 -2.71 -15.54 28.98
N GLU A 337 -3.12 -16.75 29.36
CA GLU A 337 -2.36 -17.63 30.26
C GLU A 337 -0.92 -17.85 29.77
N THR A 338 -0.75 -18.05 28.46
CA THR A 338 0.56 -18.31 27.87
C THR A 338 1.42 -17.05 27.88
N TYR A 339 0.85 -15.88 27.59
CA TYR A 339 1.57 -14.61 27.68
C TYR A 339 1.99 -14.32 29.13
N GLU A 340 1.12 -14.57 30.10
CA GLU A 340 1.42 -14.39 31.52
C GLU A 340 2.59 -15.27 31.99
N ALA A 341 2.63 -16.53 31.56
CA ALA A 341 3.69 -17.46 31.92
C ALA A 341 5.02 -17.17 31.22
N GLU A 342 4.99 -16.78 29.94
CA GLU A 342 6.19 -16.83 29.07
C GLU A 342 6.83 -15.46 28.82
N LEU A 343 6.05 -14.37 28.82
CA LEU A 343 6.56 -13.01 28.58
C LEU A 343 7.46 -12.44 29.68
N PRO A 344 7.33 -12.78 30.98
CA PRO A 344 8.25 -12.30 32.02
C PRO A 344 9.72 -12.67 31.80
N GLU A 345 10.00 -13.70 30.98
CA GLU A 345 11.36 -14.08 30.59
C GLU A 345 11.90 -13.30 29.37
N CYS A 346 11.05 -12.49 28.75
CA CYS A 346 11.39 -11.70 27.58
C CYS A 346 11.82 -10.29 27.99
N THR A 347 12.80 -9.76 27.26
CA THR A 347 13.32 -8.38 27.43
C THR A 347 12.70 -7.42 26.41
N HIS A 348 12.39 -7.93 25.22
CA HIS A 348 11.90 -7.16 24.09
C HIS A 348 10.72 -7.85 23.44
N ILE A 349 9.93 -7.10 22.68
CA ILE A 349 8.79 -7.63 21.94
C ILE A 349 8.71 -7.06 20.51
N VAL A 350 8.50 -7.94 19.53
CA VAL A 350 8.15 -7.58 18.14
C VAL A 350 6.76 -8.12 17.83
N GLN A 351 5.84 -7.22 17.47
CA GLN A 351 4.48 -7.58 17.06
C GLN A 351 4.36 -7.58 15.53
N ALA A 352 4.28 -8.77 14.93
CA ALA A 352 4.12 -8.97 13.48
C ALA A 352 2.69 -9.40 13.12
N VAL A 353 1.72 -8.66 13.64
CA VAL A 353 0.28 -9.01 13.65
C VAL A 353 -0.54 -8.37 12.52
N GLY A 354 0.12 -7.67 11.60
CA GLY A 354 -0.51 -7.08 10.43
C GLY A 354 -0.31 -5.57 10.35
N TYR A 355 -1.04 -4.97 9.42
CA TYR A 355 -0.95 -3.56 9.08
C TYR A 355 -2.32 -2.89 9.22
N ALA A 356 -2.34 -1.67 9.74
CA ALA A 356 -3.50 -0.81 9.78
C ALA A 356 -3.41 0.27 8.71
N GLN A 357 -4.56 0.65 8.15
CA GLN A 357 -4.67 1.79 7.26
C GLN A 357 -4.12 3.06 7.94
N ASN A 358 -3.38 3.87 7.18
CA ASN A 358 -2.95 5.17 7.68
C ASN A 358 -4.15 6.11 7.85
N PRO A 359 -4.11 7.08 8.79
CA PRO A 359 -5.21 8.02 9.00
C PRO A 359 -5.68 8.67 7.71
N LEU A 360 -7.00 8.74 7.54
CA LEU A 360 -7.64 9.42 6.41
C LEU A 360 -7.80 10.91 6.71
N PRO A 361 -7.91 11.77 5.67
CA PRO A 361 -8.37 13.14 5.87
C PRO A 361 -9.77 13.14 6.47
N ARG A 362 -10.14 14.23 7.15
CA ARG A 362 -11.52 14.42 7.62
C ARG A 362 -12.43 14.59 6.40
N PHE A 363 -13.53 13.86 6.36
CA PHE A 363 -14.55 14.03 5.32
C PHE A 363 -15.74 14.79 5.89
N GLU A 364 -16.24 15.73 5.11
CA GLU A 364 -17.39 16.55 5.47
C GLU A 364 -18.33 16.69 4.28
N VAL A 365 -19.57 17.08 4.56
CA VAL A 365 -20.60 17.28 3.54
C VAL A 365 -21.44 18.53 3.82
N ILE A 366 -21.76 19.26 2.76
CA ILE A 366 -22.71 20.38 2.76
C ILE A 366 -23.93 19.94 1.97
N GLU A 367 -25.07 19.83 2.65
CA GLU A 367 -26.33 19.35 2.07
C GLU A 367 -27.17 20.49 1.46
N LYS A 368 -27.03 21.72 1.98
CA LYS A 368 -27.80 22.91 1.56
C LYS A 368 -26.94 24.17 1.67
N ASP A 369 -27.21 25.15 0.80
CA ASP A 369 -26.53 26.45 0.81
C ASP A 369 -26.66 27.14 2.18
N GLY A 370 -25.55 27.70 2.66
CA GLY A 370 -25.49 28.41 3.95
C GLY A 370 -25.53 27.52 5.18
N THR A 371 -25.50 26.19 5.04
CA THR A 371 -25.38 25.27 6.17
C THR A 371 -23.92 24.97 6.50
N ALA A 372 -23.62 24.76 7.78
CA ALA A 372 -22.30 24.34 8.21
C ALA A 372 -21.98 22.93 7.70
N PRO A 373 -20.72 22.65 7.30
CA PRO A 373 -20.29 21.30 6.95
C PRO A 373 -20.54 20.32 8.11
N LYS A 374 -21.02 19.12 7.79
CA LYS A 374 -21.23 18.03 8.75
C LYS A 374 -20.22 16.91 8.51
N PRO A 375 -19.78 16.17 9.54
CA PRO A 375 -18.95 14.99 9.36
C PRO A 375 -19.58 13.96 8.41
N LEU A 376 -18.81 13.48 7.45
CA LEU A 376 -19.20 12.45 6.50
C LEU A 376 -18.49 11.13 6.86
N HIS A 377 -19.23 10.17 7.40
CA HIS A 377 -18.71 8.84 7.68
C HIS A 377 -18.84 7.95 6.45
N VAL A 378 -17.71 7.33 6.05
CA VAL A 378 -17.61 6.55 4.82
C VAL A 378 -17.11 5.14 5.09
N GLU A 379 -17.59 4.19 4.31
CA GLU A 379 -17.05 2.82 4.20
C GLU A 379 -16.53 2.57 2.79
N TYR A 380 -15.53 1.70 2.68
CA TYR A 380 -14.88 1.36 1.40
C TYR A 380 -15.46 0.07 0.82
N ASP A 381 -15.77 0.09 -0.47
CA ASP A 381 -16.17 -1.09 -1.22
C ASP A 381 -14.95 -1.72 -1.94
N ASN A 382 -14.52 -2.87 -1.42
CA ASN A 382 -13.38 -3.60 -1.95
C ASN A 382 -13.57 -4.20 -3.35
N LEU A 383 -14.76 -4.16 -3.96
CA LEU A 383 -15.02 -4.72 -5.29
C LEU A 383 -14.81 -3.72 -6.42
N ASN A 384 -15.22 -2.47 -6.19
CA ASN A 384 -15.24 -1.40 -7.20
C ASN A 384 -14.37 -0.19 -6.84
N GLY A 385 -13.84 -0.17 -5.61
CA GLY A 385 -12.95 0.87 -5.12
C GLY A 385 -13.61 2.21 -4.82
N ARG A 386 -14.94 2.23 -4.67
CA ARG A 386 -15.72 3.41 -4.31
C ARG A 386 -15.98 3.44 -2.80
N PHE A 387 -16.39 4.61 -2.31
CA PHE A 387 -16.88 4.76 -0.94
C PHE A 387 -18.40 4.92 -0.91
N TYR A 388 -19.04 4.50 0.17
CA TYR A 388 -20.47 4.70 0.43
C TYR A 388 -20.71 5.24 1.84
N LYS A 389 -21.85 5.91 2.07
CA LYS A 389 -22.22 6.45 3.39
C LYS A 389 -22.35 5.33 4.41
N ASN A 390 -21.74 5.49 5.59
CA ASN A 390 -21.97 4.58 6.70
C ASN A 390 -23.31 4.92 7.38
N ILE A 391 -24.39 4.29 6.90
CA ILE A 391 -25.76 4.46 7.43
C ILE A 391 -26.26 3.23 8.21
N GLY A 392 -25.35 2.32 8.60
CA GLY A 392 -25.67 1.11 9.38
C GLY A 392 -26.22 -0.08 8.57
N SER A 393 -26.75 0.12 7.37
CA SER A 393 -27.09 -0.99 6.46
C SER A 393 -25.86 -1.56 5.76
N LYS A 394 -25.76 -2.89 5.73
CA LYS A 394 -24.67 -3.64 5.08
C LYS A 394 -25.08 -4.30 3.76
N LEU A 395 -26.35 -4.15 3.36
CA LEU A 395 -26.85 -4.75 2.11
C LEU A 395 -26.33 -3.95 0.92
N GLU A 396 -25.72 -4.65 -0.04
CA GLU A 396 -25.02 -4.02 -1.17
C GLU A 396 -25.94 -3.15 -2.04
N HIS A 397 -27.20 -3.56 -2.23
CA HIS A 397 -28.18 -2.82 -3.03
C HIS A 397 -28.71 -1.55 -2.36
N GLU A 398 -28.42 -1.35 -1.07
CA GLU A 398 -28.83 -0.16 -0.30
C GLU A 398 -27.67 0.84 -0.16
N ARG A 399 -26.49 0.55 -0.72
CA ARG A 399 -25.31 1.42 -0.62
C ARG A 399 -25.52 2.73 -1.37
N ILE A 400 -25.43 3.83 -0.61
CA ILE A 400 -25.41 5.19 -1.16
C ILE A 400 -23.96 5.58 -1.39
N TYR A 401 -23.48 5.41 -2.63
CA TYR A 401 -22.10 5.76 -2.99
C TYR A 401 -21.83 7.26 -2.90
N ILE A 402 -20.67 7.61 -2.35
CA ILE A 402 -20.16 8.97 -2.31
C ILE A 402 -19.66 9.36 -3.70
N PRO A 403 -20.18 10.44 -4.31
CA PRO A 403 -19.73 10.90 -5.61
C PRO A 403 -18.24 11.22 -5.62
N GLY A 404 -17.51 10.66 -6.59
CA GLY A 404 -16.12 11.01 -6.85
C GLY A 404 -15.10 10.56 -5.80
N LEU A 405 -15.47 9.77 -4.79
CA LEU A 405 -14.54 9.29 -3.77
C LEU A 405 -14.14 7.83 -4.01
N PHE A 406 -12.83 7.62 -4.21
CA PHE A 406 -12.26 6.32 -4.59
C PHE A 406 -11.05 5.95 -3.73
N GLY A 407 -10.69 4.67 -3.71
CA GLY A 407 -9.58 4.12 -2.95
C GLY A 407 -8.82 3.05 -3.70
N ALA A 408 -7.50 3.00 -3.52
CA ALA A 408 -6.65 1.91 -4.05
C ALA A 408 -5.39 1.68 -3.20
N GLY A 409 -4.71 0.57 -3.48
CA GLY A 409 -3.46 0.18 -2.82
C GLY A 409 -3.69 -0.58 -1.52
N ILE A 410 -2.64 -0.73 -0.71
CA ILE A 410 -2.68 -1.55 0.52
C ILE A 410 -3.69 -1.05 1.57
N ALA A 411 -3.99 0.26 1.57
CA ALA A 411 -5.03 0.85 2.40
C ALA A 411 -6.44 0.41 1.99
N PHE A 412 -6.63 0.13 0.70
CA PHE A 412 -7.92 -0.08 0.04
C PHE A 412 -7.80 -1.24 -0.95
N PRO A 413 -7.47 -2.45 -0.48
CA PRO A 413 -7.18 -3.57 -1.35
C PRO A 413 -8.46 -4.12 -1.98
N GLU A 414 -8.34 -4.72 -3.15
CA GLU A 414 -9.42 -5.48 -3.77
C GLU A 414 -9.78 -6.70 -2.91
N ARG A 415 -11.06 -7.02 -2.76
CA ARG A 415 -11.51 -8.30 -2.22
C ARG A 415 -11.57 -9.31 -3.35
N VAL A 416 -10.86 -10.42 -3.21
CA VAL A 416 -10.84 -11.52 -4.17
C VAL A 416 -11.34 -12.80 -3.52
N THR A 417 -11.96 -13.66 -4.32
CA THR A 417 -12.39 -14.99 -3.90
C THR A 417 -11.69 -16.01 -4.78
N ASP A 418 -10.99 -16.96 -4.18
CA ASP A 418 -10.33 -18.04 -4.92
C ASP A 418 -11.33 -19.12 -5.39
N PRO A 419 -10.95 -20.04 -6.29
CA PRO A 419 -11.84 -21.12 -6.75
C PRO A 419 -12.35 -22.05 -5.66
N HIS A 420 -11.75 -22.06 -4.47
CA HIS A 420 -12.22 -22.83 -3.31
C HIS A 420 -13.18 -22.01 -2.41
N GLY A 421 -13.51 -20.78 -2.79
CA GLY A 421 -14.40 -19.90 -2.03
C GLY A 421 -13.71 -19.14 -0.90
N ASN A 422 -12.37 -19.22 -0.76
CA ASN A 422 -11.67 -18.45 0.26
C ASN A 422 -11.62 -16.98 -0.16
N VAL A 423 -11.93 -16.10 0.79
CA VAL A 423 -11.92 -14.66 0.59
C VAL A 423 -10.61 -14.08 1.10
N GLU A 424 -9.92 -13.32 0.26
CA GLU A 424 -8.68 -12.61 0.59
C GLU A 424 -8.71 -11.17 0.11
N HIS A 425 -7.75 -10.37 0.60
CA HIS A 425 -7.51 -9.02 0.10
C HIS A 425 -6.24 -8.97 -0.74
N ALA A 426 -6.35 -8.50 -1.97
CA ALA A 426 -5.28 -8.51 -2.96
C ALA A 426 -4.24 -7.40 -2.67
N VAL A 427 -3.13 -7.78 -2.03
CA VAL A 427 -2.05 -6.84 -1.68
C VAL A 427 -0.78 -7.17 -2.46
N GLY A 428 -0.32 -6.23 -3.29
CA GLY A 428 0.89 -6.36 -4.09
C GLY A 428 0.85 -5.46 -5.32
N PHE A 429 2.01 -5.14 -5.88
CA PHE A 429 2.14 -4.15 -6.96
C PHE A 429 1.28 -4.51 -8.18
N TRP A 430 1.43 -5.72 -8.68
CA TRP A 430 0.68 -6.20 -9.83
C TRP A 430 -0.82 -6.33 -9.55
N LYS A 431 -1.19 -6.66 -8.29
CA LYS A 431 -2.58 -6.73 -7.85
C LYS A 431 -3.23 -5.34 -7.86
N PHE A 432 -2.53 -4.32 -7.35
CA PHE A 432 -2.99 -2.94 -7.44
C PHE A 432 -3.20 -2.52 -8.89
N MET A 433 -2.26 -2.85 -9.78
CA MET A 433 -2.40 -2.56 -11.21
C MET A 433 -3.61 -3.23 -11.85
N LYS A 434 -3.80 -4.54 -11.63
CA LYS A 434 -4.98 -5.27 -12.13
C LYS A 434 -6.29 -4.66 -11.66
N PHE A 435 -6.37 -4.34 -10.37
CA PHE A 435 -7.56 -3.72 -9.79
C PHE A 435 -7.84 -2.35 -10.40
N VAL A 436 -6.87 -1.43 -10.31
CA VAL A 436 -7.01 -0.04 -10.75
C VAL A 436 -7.32 0.03 -12.25
N LYS A 437 -6.67 -0.78 -13.08
CA LYS A 437 -6.94 -0.83 -14.52
C LYS A 437 -8.38 -1.24 -14.84
N ARG A 438 -8.98 -2.10 -14.00
CA ARG A 438 -10.38 -2.52 -14.17
C ARG A 438 -11.35 -1.41 -13.76
N VAL A 439 -11.11 -0.70 -12.67
CA VAL A 439 -12.10 0.20 -12.06
C VAL A 439 -11.97 1.67 -12.48
N VAL A 440 -10.77 2.14 -12.82
CA VAL A 440 -10.54 3.55 -13.22
C VAL A 440 -11.38 3.98 -14.43
N PRO A 441 -11.61 3.16 -15.48
CA PRO A 441 -12.50 3.54 -16.57
C PRO A 441 -13.89 4.00 -16.10
N ASP A 442 -14.42 3.39 -15.05
CA ASP A 442 -15.72 3.76 -14.49
C ASP A 442 -15.62 4.96 -13.55
N TRP A 443 -14.51 5.09 -12.81
CA TRP A 443 -14.23 6.30 -12.02
C TRP A 443 -14.15 7.53 -12.91
N VAL A 444 -13.53 7.42 -14.09
CA VAL A 444 -13.41 8.52 -15.06
C VAL A 444 -14.78 8.92 -15.59
N LYS A 445 -15.67 7.97 -15.88
CA LYS A 445 -17.03 8.27 -16.38
C LYS A 445 -17.98 8.83 -15.31
N SER A 446 -17.72 8.55 -14.04
CA SER A 446 -18.62 8.90 -12.92
C SER A 446 -18.62 10.36 -12.51
#